data_AF-A0A955C3N9-F1
#
_entry.id   AF-A0A955C3N9-F1
#
_cell.length_a   1.000
_cell.length_b   1.000
_cell.length_c   1.000
_cell.angle_alpha   90.00
_cell.angle_beta   90.00
_cell.angle_gamma   90.00
#
_symmetry.space_group_name_H-M   'P 1'
#
loop_
_entity.id
_entity.type
_entity.pdbx_description
1 polymer ?
#
loop_
_entity_poly.entity_id
_entity_poly.type
_entity_poly.pdbx_seq_one_letter_code
_entity_poly.pdbx_strand_id
1 'polypeptide(L)'
;KDTHDNPIAKEFRKLLDAHDMHRPGLGFYALRHTFETIGGDSRDQVAVDHVMGHSRDDMASLYRERIDDNRLCDVAAHVHAWLFPPKKKAKPRKPDRETRTADRRKRKSDSPRLRVVG
;
A
#
# COMPACT_ATOMS: atom_id res chain seq x y z
N LYS A 1 -21.26 18.93 -22.72
CA LYS A 1 -21.31 18.18 -21.45
C LYS A 1 -21.44 19.23 -20.37
N ASP A 2 -22.63 19.40 -19.80
CA ASP A 2 -22.91 20.48 -18.85
C ASP A 2 -21.96 20.35 -17.66
N THR A 3 -21.01 21.28 -17.61
CA THR A 3 -20.01 21.30 -16.54
C THR A 3 -20.67 22.03 -15.39
N HIS A 4 -21.46 21.27 -14.61
CA HIS A 4 -22.10 21.80 -13.42
C HIS A 4 -21.03 22.36 -12.50
N ASP A 5 -21.28 23.55 -11.95
CA ASP A 5 -20.34 24.19 -11.05
C ASP A 5 -20.12 23.31 -9.81
N ASN A 6 -18.86 22.97 -9.52
CA ASN A 6 -18.49 22.07 -8.44
C ASN A 6 -17.49 22.78 -7.50
N PRO A 7 -17.92 23.20 -6.29
CA PRO A 7 -17.05 23.92 -5.37
C PRO A 7 -15.86 23.07 -4.90
N ILE A 8 -16.01 21.76 -4.74
CA ILE A 8 -14.92 20.86 -4.33
C ILE A 8 -13.82 20.83 -5.40
N ALA A 9 -14.20 20.75 -6.68
CA ALA A 9 -13.23 20.78 -7.77
C ALA A 9 -12.48 22.12 -7.85
N LYS A 10 -13.16 23.23 -7.54
CA LYS A 10 -12.55 24.58 -7.48
C LYS A 10 -11.58 24.72 -6.31
N GLU A 11 -11.93 24.23 -5.12
CA GLU A 11 -11.01 24.28 -3.97
C GLU A 11 -9.79 23.37 -4.19
N PHE A 12 -9.99 22.17 -4.76
CA PHE A 12 -8.87 21.30 -5.12
C PHE A 12 -7.97 21.95 -6.18
N ARG A 13 -8.55 22.71 -7.12
CA ARG A 13 -7.79 23.45 -8.13
C ARG A 13 -6.84 24.47 -7.48
N LYS A 14 -7.28 25.21 -6.45
CA LYS A 14 -6.41 26.13 -5.71
C LYS A 14 -5.21 25.42 -5.09
N LEU A 15 -5.40 24.22 -4.54
CA LEU A 15 -4.30 23.41 -4.00
C LEU A 15 -3.31 22.99 -5.09
N LEU A 16 -3.79 22.59 -6.27
CA LEU A 16 -2.92 22.23 -7.38
C LEU A 16 -2.10 23.42 -7.89
N ASP A 17 -2.73 24.60 -8.00
CA ASP A 17 -2.03 25.82 -8.44
C ASP A 17 -0.99 26.26 -7.40
N ALA A 18 -1.30 26.18 -6.10
CA ALA A 18 -0.38 26.54 -5.02
C ALA A 18 0.89 25.67 -4.95
N HIS A 19 0.82 24.45 -5.49
CA HIS A 19 1.94 23.50 -5.53
C HIS A 19 2.54 23.30 -6.93
N ASP A 20 2.14 24.10 -7.92
CA ASP A 20 2.59 24.00 -9.32
C ASP A 20 2.36 22.60 -9.93
N MET A 21 1.24 21.98 -9.56
CA MET A 21 0.86 20.63 -10.00
C MET A 21 -0.26 20.65 -11.04
N HIS A 22 -0.84 21.82 -11.33
CA HIS A 22 -1.97 21.91 -12.25
C HIS A 22 -1.57 21.51 -13.68
N ARG A 23 -2.37 20.62 -14.28
CA ARG A 23 -2.27 20.23 -15.68
C ARG A 23 -3.63 19.85 -16.25
N PRO A 24 -3.85 19.97 -17.57
CA PRO A 24 -5.08 19.51 -18.20
C PRO A 24 -5.41 18.06 -17.83
N GLY A 25 -6.65 17.80 -17.43
CA GLY A 25 -7.13 16.48 -17.01
C GLY A 25 -6.84 16.10 -15.55
N LEU A 26 -6.08 16.89 -14.79
CA LEU A 26 -5.88 16.68 -13.35
C LEU A 26 -6.82 17.56 -12.53
N GLY A 27 -7.80 16.93 -11.88
CA GLY A 27 -8.77 17.58 -10.98
C GLY A 27 -9.22 16.64 -9.87
N PHE A 28 -10.19 17.04 -9.05
CA PHE A 28 -10.59 16.26 -7.87
C PHE A 28 -11.04 14.83 -8.22
N TYR A 29 -11.71 14.66 -9.37
CA TYR A 29 -12.11 13.34 -9.88
C TYR A 29 -10.93 12.40 -10.16
N ALA A 30 -9.72 12.93 -10.39
CA ALA A 30 -8.53 12.10 -10.58
C ALA A 30 -8.24 11.25 -9.34
N LEU A 31 -8.54 11.74 -8.13
CA LEU A 31 -8.38 10.96 -6.90
C LEU A 31 -9.29 9.72 -6.90
N ARG A 32 -10.56 9.89 -7.33
CA ARG A 32 -11.51 8.78 -7.49
C ARG A 32 -11.01 7.79 -8.53
N HIS A 33 -10.52 8.26 -9.67
CA HIS A 33 -9.97 7.38 -10.71
C HIS A 33 -8.70 6.63 -10.26
N THR A 34 -7.83 7.29 -9.49
CA THR A 34 -6.66 6.65 -8.89
C THR A 34 -7.06 5.61 -7.86
N PHE A 35 -8.08 5.88 -7.03
CA PHE A 35 -8.59 4.89 -6.08
C PHE A 35 -9.11 3.64 -6.78
N GLU A 36 -9.90 3.78 -7.85
CA GLU A 36 -10.36 2.64 -8.66
C GLU A 36 -9.18 1.78 -9.15
N THR A 37 -8.16 2.44 -9.71
CA THR A 37 -7.00 1.76 -10.31
C THR A 37 -6.20 1.00 -9.27
N ILE A 38 -5.84 1.64 -8.15
CA ILE A 38 -5.02 1.01 -7.10
C ILE A 38 -5.87 0.04 -6.26
N GLY A 39 -7.13 0.37 -6.01
CA GLY A 39 -8.07 -0.48 -5.30
C GLY A 39 -8.33 -1.79 -6.03
N GLY A 40 -8.36 -1.80 -7.36
CA GLY A 40 -8.49 -3.01 -8.17
C GLY A 40 -7.40 -4.06 -7.90
N ASP A 41 -6.20 -3.63 -7.50
CA ASP A 41 -5.09 -4.53 -7.14
C ASP A 41 -5.29 -5.25 -5.79
N SER A 42 -6.34 -4.90 -5.02
CA SER A 42 -6.79 -5.63 -3.82
C SER A 42 -7.37 -7.02 -4.12
N ARG A 43 -7.61 -7.34 -5.41
CA ARG A 43 -8.27 -8.58 -5.89
C ARG A 43 -9.74 -8.70 -5.52
N ASP A 44 -10.38 -7.61 -5.11
CA ASP A 44 -11.80 -7.59 -4.78
C ASP A 44 -12.54 -6.39 -5.41
N GLN A 45 -12.85 -6.52 -6.69
CA GLN A 45 -13.54 -5.45 -7.43
C GLN A 45 -14.93 -5.13 -6.88
N VAL A 46 -15.63 -6.11 -6.30
CA VAL A 46 -16.97 -5.89 -5.73
C VAL A 46 -16.88 -5.00 -4.49
N ALA A 47 -15.87 -5.21 -3.65
CA ALA A 47 -15.62 -4.34 -2.50
C ALA A 47 -15.18 -2.94 -2.94
N VAL A 48 -14.32 -2.83 -3.96
CA VAL A 48 -13.90 -1.54 -4.54
C VAL A 48 -15.10 -0.74 -5.04
N ASP A 49 -15.94 -1.36 -5.86
CA ASP A 49 -17.15 -0.75 -6.39
C ASP A 49 -18.08 -0.24 -5.28
N HIS A 50 -18.21 -1.02 -4.20
CA HIS A 50 -19.04 -0.64 -3.07
C HIS A 50 -18.47 0.59 -2.33
N VAL A 51 -17.16 0.65 -2.07
CA VAL A 51 -16.50 1.83 -1.50
C VAL A 51 -16.69 3.06 -2.41
N MET A 52 -16.67 2.83 -3.72
CA MET A 52 -16.82 3.87 -4.73
C MET A 52 -18.26 4.33 -4.95
N GLY A 53 -19.23 3.68 -4.28
CA GLY A 53 -20.66 3.93 -4.44
C GLY A 53 -21.18 3.55 -5.83
N HIS A 54 -20.48 2.66 -6.55
CA HIS A 54 -20.95 2.15 -7.82
C HIS A 54 -22.09 1.16 -7.58
N SER A 55 -23.25 1.48 -8.15
CA SER A 55 -24.37 0.55 -8.27
C SER A 55 -24.35 -0.03 -9.69
N ARG A 56 -24.30 -1.36 -9.80
CA ARG A 56 -24.47 -2.07 -11.07
C ARG A 56 -25.89 -2.64 -11.10
N ASP A 57 -26.57 -2.44 -12.22
CA ASP A 57 -27.88 -3.04 -12.47
C ASP A 57 -27.69 -4.42 -13.13
N ASP A 58 -27.11 -5.36 -12.39
CA ASP A 58 -26.89 -6.72 -12.85
C ASP A 58 -27.47 -7.77 -11.88
N MET A 59 -27.79 -8.96 -12.42
CA MET A 59 -28.35 -10.06 -11.63
C MET A 59 -27.43 -10.47 -10.48
N ALA A 60 -26.10 -10.34 -10.65
CA ALA A 60 -25.13 -10.67 -9.60
C ALA A 60 -25.20 -9.70 -8.41
N SER A 61 -25.60 -8.45 -8.62
CA SER A 61 -25.82 -7.47 -7.56
C SER A 61 -27.10 -7.76 -6.79
N LEU A 62 -28.15 -8.27 -7.45
CA LEU A 62 -29.40 -8.68 -6.80
C LEU A 62 -29.23 -9.85 -5.82
N TYR A 63 -28.33 -10.80 -6.12
CA TYR A 63 -28.02 -11.91 -5.21
C TYR A 63 -27.09 -11.52 -4.04
N ARG A 64 -26.52 -10.31 -4.05
CA ARG A 64 -25.56 -9.87 -3.03
C ARG A 64 -26.23 -8.91 -2.07
N GLU A 65 -26.74 -9.46 -0.99
CA GLU A 65 -27.43 -8.70 0.06
C GLU A 65 -26.48 -7.87 0.93
N ARG A 66 -25.21 -8.31 1.08
CA ARG A 66 -24.20 -7.66 1.92
C ARG A 66 -22.78 -7.87 1.39
N ILE A 67 -21.89 -6.93 1.69
CA ILE A 67 -20.44 -7.09 1.58
C ILE A 67 -19.84 -7.10 2.99
N ASP A 68 -18.96 -8.05 3.28
CA ASP A 68 -18.30 -8.16 4.58
C ASP A 68 -17.36 -6.96 4.82
N ASP A 69 -17.44 -6.35 6.00
CA ASP A 69 -16.64 -5.17 6.37
C ASP A 69 -15.13 -5.42 6.30
N ASN A 70 -14.67 -6.66 6.50
CA ASN A 70 -13.25 -6.99 6.37
C ASN A 70 -12.78 -6.82 4.92
N ARG A 71 -13.63 -7.12 3.94
CA ARG A 71 -13.30 -6.92 2.51
C ARG A 71 -13.14 -5.43 2.19
N LEU A 72 -13.97 -4.58 2.78
CA LEU A 72 -13.84 -3.12 2.65
C LEU A 72 -12.55 -2.62 3.33
N CYS A 73 -12.24 -3.15 4.52
CA CYS A 73 -11.00 -2.86 5.24
C CYS A 73 -9.76 -3.28 4.42
N ASP A 74 -9.79 -4.44 3.77
CA ASP A 74 -8.68 -4.95 2.97
C ASP A 74 -8.39 -4.05 1.75
N VAL A 75 -9.43 -3.56 1.09
CA VAL A 75 -9.29 -2.56 0.00
C VAL A 75 -8.63 -1.29 0.53
N ALA A 76 -9.13 -0.73 1.64
CA ALA A 76 -8.59 0.48 2.23
C ALA A 76 -7.13 0.30 2.69
N ALA A 77 -6.82 -0.85 3.31
CA ALA A 77 -5.48 -1.21 3.75
C ALA A 77 -4.51 -1.34 2.56
N HIS A 78 -4.97 -1.91 1.44
CA HIS A 78 -4.18 -2.01 0.22
C HIS A 78 -3.78 -0.64 -0.32
N VAL A 79 -4.76 0.25 -0.52
CA VAL A 79 -4.52 1.62 -1.02
C VAL A 79 -3.64 2.41 -0.04
N HIS A 80 -3.87 2.26 1.27
CA HIS A 80 -3.07 2.92 2.29
C HIS A 80 -1.60 2.44 2.26
N ALA A 81 -1.36 1.14 2.14
CA ALA A 81 -0.01 0.58 2.06
C ALA A 81 0.73 1.01 0.79
N TRP A 82 0.01 1.18 -0.33
CA TRP A 82 0.57 1.75 -1.56
C TRP A 82 0.96 3.23 -1.38
N LEU A 83 0.08 4.03 -0.78
CA LEU A 83 0.32 5.47 -0.59
C LEU A 83 1.39 5.76 0.47
N PHE A 84 1.41 4.96 1.54
CA PHE A 84 2.32 5.10 2.68
C PHE A 84 3.08 3.79 2.92
N PRO A 85 4.00 3.43 2.02
CA PRO A 85 4.75 2.19 2.16
C PRO A 85 5.57 2.22 3.46
N PRO A 86 5.66 1.08 4.18
CA PRO A 86 6.42 1.03 5.42
C PRO A 86 7.88 1.39 5.16
N LYS A 87 8.45 2.22 6.03
CA LYS A 87 9.88 2.59 5.95
C LYS A 87 10.70 1.31 5.92
N LYS A 88 11.44 1.07 4.83
CA LYS A 88 12.36 -0.08 4.72
C LYS A 88 13.31 -0.03 5.91
N LYS A 89 13.25 -1.03 6.80
CA LYS A 89 14.28 -1.18 7.83
C LYS A 89 15.62 -1.37 7.13
N ALA A 90 16.60 -0.55 7.50
CA ALA A 90 17.95 -0.68 6.98
C ALA A 90 18.40 -2.13 7.19
N LYS A 91 18.84 -2.80 6.11
CA LYS A 91 19.42 -4.13 6.24
C LYS A 91 20.62 -4.00 7.20
N PRO A 92 20.75 -4.86 8.22
CA PRO A 92 21.97 -4.89 9.00
C PRO A 92 23.13 -5.07 8.03
N ARG A 93 24.11 -4.16 8.09
CA ARG A 93 25.35 -4.27 7.30
C ARG A 93 25.89 -5.68 7.52
N LYS A 94 26.14 -6.41 6.44
CA LYS A 94 26.80 -7.72 6.55
C LYS A 94 28.11 -7.47 7.29
N PRO A 95 28.44 -8.26 8.32
CA PRO A 95 29.71 -8.11 9.01
C PRO A 95 30.85 -8.23 8.00
N ASP A 96 31.71 -7.21 7.98
CA ASP A 96 32.86 -7.10 7.10
C ASP A 96 33.73 -8.36 7.26
N ARG A 97 34.47 -8.73 6.21
CA ARG A 97 35.25 -9.98 6.16
C ARG A 97 36.12 -10.19 7.41
N GLU A 98 36.65 -9.10 7.96
CA GLU A 98 37.48 -9.05 9.15
C GLU A 98 36.71 -9.44 10.43
N THR A 99 35.50 -8.91 10.62
CA THR A 99 34.62 -9.27 11.75
C THR A 99 34.14 -10.73 11.67
N ARG A 100 33.95 -11.28 10.46
CA ARG A 100 33.65 -12.72 10.26
C ARG A 100 34.82 -13.61 10.63
N THR A 101 36.06 -13.21 10.34
CA THR A 101 37.26 -13.94 10.78
C THR A 101 37.48 -13.87 12.28
N ALA A 102 37.20 -12.73 12.91
CA ALA A 102 37.30 -12.56 14.36
C ALA A 102 36.29 -13.43 15.11
N ASP A 103 35.02 -13.47 14.69
CA ASP A 103 33.99 -14.33 15.30
C ASP A 103 34.32 -15.82 15.14
N ARG A 104 34.83 -16.22 13.97
CA ARG A 104 35.26 -17.60 13.73
C ARG A 104 36.45 -18.01 14.59
N ARG A 105 37.40 -17.10 14.85
CA ARG A 105 38.54 -17.37 15.74
C ARG A 105 38.09 -17.51 17.19
N LYS A 106 37.19 -16.63 17.66
CA LYS A 106 36.64 -16.67 19.01
C LYS A 106 35.82 -17.94 19.30
N ARG A 107 34.98 -18.37 18.36
CA ARG A 107 34.26 -19.66 18.47
C ARG A 107 35.19 -20.87 18.57
N LYS A 108 36.35 -20.80 17.91
CA LYS A 108 37.37 -21.86 17.94
C LYS A 108 38.14 -21.88 19.26
N SER A 109 38.33 -20.74 19.92
CA SER A 109 38.97 -20.66 21.25
C SER A 109 38.02 -21.09 22.37
N ASP A 110 36.73 -20.81 22.25
CA ASP A 110 35.71 -21.16 23.27
C ASP A 110 35.21 -22.62 23.15
N SER A 111 35.72 -23.40 22.20
CA SER A 111 35.32 -24.80 22.02
C SER A 111 35.93 -25.69 23.12
N PRO A 112 35.13 -26.44 23.92
CA PRO A 112 35.65 -27.27 25.01
C PRO A 112 36.56 -28.37 24.46
N ARG A 113 37.78 -28.49 24.98
CA ARG A 113 38.66 -29.62 24.68
C ARG A 113 38.14 -30.86 25.39
N LEU A 114 37.61 -31.82 24.64
CA LEU A 114 37.28 -33.15 25.13
C LEU A 114 38.55 -33.80 25.72
N ARG A 115 38.57 -33.99 27.05
CA ARG A 115 39.54 -34.87 27.71
C ARG A 115 39.05 -36.30 27.53
N VAL A 116 39.82 -37.09 26.80
CA VAL A 116 39.68 -38.55 26.78
C VAL A 116 40.27 -39.05 28.10
N VAL A 117 39.43 -39.65 28.94
CA VAL A 117 39.86 -40.34 30.16
C VAL A 117 40.00 -41.81 29.79
N GLY A 118 41.21 -42.37 30.03
CA GLY A 118 41.55 -43.77 29.77
C GLY A 118 41.14 -44.70 30.90
#